data_AF-A0A931TRS0-F1
#
_entry.id   AF-A0A931TRS0-F1
#
_cell.length_a   1.000
_cell.length_b   1.000
_cell.length_c   1.000
_cell.angle_alpha   90.00
_cell.angle_beta   90.00
_cell.angle_gamma   90.00
#
_symmetry.space_group_name_H-M   'P 1'
#
loop_
_entity.id
_entity.type
_entity.pdbx_description
1 polymer ?
#
loop_
_entity_poly.entity_id
_entity_poly.type
_entity_poly.pdbx_seq_one_letter_code
_entity_poly.pdbx_strand_id
1 'polypeptide(L)'
;MIFPKLWSNEKNKYNYKESYPSYTIISDIEDKSIESGFYVVEGKIILISTGKTIKNVKIKAHNQKEHVSKTGYFELKIPVSTPYIAFKHKSIEEAYYENHSPKEKRRIKVIINASNYSDEIKISVEKPVIYVYNSDPINFSLQLKTKGELTFSYPKLSDTNTWNMKTGKNGILISENGSEYPYLFWEAKQDFTSIETNSYNSNEIVSGKNLVPYFEKELTKLGFNSKEIADFITYWCPKFINAQNVQIQFFIDDNCSLIGELNIIPKPDNLRRVFVLFQANPKIISGFTKKTLNEKVLDRTGFTVLEWGGSEVKSNLGL
;
A
#
# COMPACT_ATOMS: atom_id res chain seq x y z
N MET A 1 -38.51 -18.60 14.47
CA MET A 1 -37.30 -18.22 13.71
C MET A 1 -37.70 -17.51 12.45
N ILE A 2 -37.75 -16.18 12.45
CA ILE A 2 -37.80 -15.30 11.27
C ILE A 2 -37.17 -13.96 11.71
N PHE A 3 -36.12 -13.50 11.03
CA PHE A 3 -35.53 -12.17 11.20
C PHE A 3 -36.38 -11.12 10.46
N PRO A 4 -36.62 -9.91 11.01
CA PRO A 4 -37.08 -8.78 10.21
C PRO A 4 -35.93 -7.84 9.84
N LYS A 5 -35.87 -7.56 8.53
CA LYS A 5 -35.24 -6.41 7.89
C LYS A 5 -35.75 -5.09 8.50
N LEU A 6 -34.84 -4.21 8.87
CA LEU A 6 -34.93 -2.79 8.55
C LEU A 6 -33.51 -2.38 8.17
N TRP A 7 -33.36 -1.74 7.03
CA TRP A 7 -32.30 -0.80 6.62
C TRP A 7 -32.58 -0.54 5.15
N SER A 8 -33.27 0.56 4.90
CA SER A 8 -33.30 1.18 3.58
C SER A 8 -33.16 2.68 3.76
N ASN A 9 -32.04 3.18 3.24
CA ASN A 9 -31.85 4.47 2.59
C ASN A 9 -31.93 5.73 3.44
N GLU A 10 -30.76 6.21 3.85
CA GLU A 10 -30.32 7.54 3.40
C GLU A 10 -28.89 7.45 2.85
N LYS A 11 -28.73 7.99 1.65
CA LYS A 11 -27.47 8.02 0.89
C LYS A 11 -26.48 8.97 1.57
N ASN A 12 -25.47 8.43 2.24
CA ASN A 12 -24.21 9.16 2.42
C ASN A 12 -23.19 8.65 1.39
N LYS A 13 -22.95 9.48 0.38
CA LYS A 13 -21.82 9.37 -0.56
C LYS A 13 -20.52 9.60 0.20
N TYR A 14 -19.96 8.58 0.82
CA TYR A 14 -18.52 8.51 1.06
C TYR A 14 -18.09 7.05 0.97
N ASN A 15 -17.46 6.70 -0.16
CA ASN A 15 -16.74 5.44 -0.32
C ASN A 15 -15.52 5.48 0.60
N TYR A 16 -15.64 5.03 1.84
CA TYR A 16 -14.48 4.72 2.66
C TYR A 16 -13.93 3.36 2.20
N LYS A 17 -12.95 3.40 1.29
CA LYS A 17 -12.00 2.29 1.11
C LYS A 17 -11.31 2.07 2.46
N GLU A 18 -11.24 0.83 2.91
CA GLU A 18 -10.73 0.40 4.22
C GLU A 18 -9.44 1.15 4.60
N SER A 19 -9.57 2.11 5.53
CA SER A 19 -8.50 2.95 6.05
C SER A 19 -7.91 2.36 7.32
N TYR A 20 -6.69 2.78 7.68
CA TYR A 20 -6.13 2.51 9.02
C TYR A 20 -7.15 2.85 10.11
N PRO A 21 -7.18 2.10 11.22
CA PRO A 21 -7.97 2.52 12.35
C PRO A 21 -7.45 3.90 12.76
N SER A 22 -8.36 4.87 12.81
CA SER A 22 -8.06 6.27 13.13
C SER A 22 -7.47 6.44 14.54
N TYR A 23 -7.43 5.37 15.34
CA TYR A 23 -6.80 5.32 16.64
C TYR A 23 -6.40 3.89 17.05
N THR A 24 -5.49 3.79 18.03
CA THR A 24 -5.08 2.55 18.70
C THR A 24 -5.36 2.65 20.19
N ILE A 25 -6.05 1.67 20.78
CA ILE A 25 -6.24 1.58 22.23
C ILE A 25 -5.01 0.91 22.86
N ILE A 26 -4.35 1.62 23.77
CA ILE A 26 -3.17 1.14 24.51
C ILE A 26 -3.57 0.45 25.82
N SER A 27 -4.57 0.99 26.50
CA SER A 27 -5.12 0.39 27.70
C SER A 27 -6.54 0.85 27.91
N ASP A 28 -7.34 0.02 28.56
CA ASP A 28 -8.68 0.36 29.00
C ASP A 28 -8.88 -0.27 30.39
N ILE A 29 -8.95 0.57 31.42
CA ILE A 29 -8.99 0.15 32.84
C ILE A 29 -10.17 0.77 33.58
N GLU A 30 -10.63 0.10 34.64
CA GLU A 30 -11.70 0.63 35.50
C GLU A 30 -11.09 1.67 36.44
N ASP A 31 -11.74 2.82 36.54
CA ASP A 31 -11.35 3.92 37.41
C ASP A 31 -12.59 4.42 38.16
N LYS A 32 -12.78 3.87 39.36
CA LYS A 32 -13.95 4.13 40.21
C LYS A 32 -14.06 5.57 40.70
N SER A 33 -12.99 6.37 40.55
CA SER A 33 -12.99 7.78 40.90
C SER A 33 -13.76 8.65 39.89
N ILE A 34 -13.99 8.13 38.68
CA ILE A 34 -14.75 8.81 37.64
C ILE A 34 -16.25 8.75 37.98
N GLU A 35 -16.93 9.88 37.77
CA GLU A 35 -18.37 10.02 37.95
C GLU A 35 -19.16 9.07 37.02
N SER A 36 -20.28 8.51 37.52
CA SER A 36 -21.18 7.70 36.71
C SER A 36 -21.71 8.48 35.49
N GLY A 37 -21.91 7.79 34.36
CA GLY A 37 -22.23 8.39 33.08
C GLY A 37 -21.02 8.93 32.30
N PHE A 38 -19.81 8.86 32.85
CA PHE A 38 -18.58 9.35 32.20
C PHE A 38 -17.49 8.30 32.11
N TYR A 39 -16.55 8.55 31.21
CA TYR A 39 -15.26 7.90 31.11
C TYR A 39 -14.19 8.96 30.82
N VAL A 40 -12.91 8.62 31.01
CA VAL A 40 -11.78 9.49 30.66
C VAL A 40 -11.03 8.87 29.50
N VAL A 41 -10.77 9.67 28.47
CA VAL A 41 -9.84 9.32 27.39
C VAL A 41 -8.62 10.20 27.51
N GLU A 42 -7.46 9.57 27.59
CA GLU A 42 -6.18 10.26 27.55
C GLU A 42 -5.33 9.69 26.41
N GLY A 43 -4.48 10.52 25.82
CA GLY A 43 -3.73 10.07 24.67
C GLY A 43 -2.87 11.12 24.04
N LYS A 44 -2.32 10.75 22.88
CA LYS A 44 -1.57 11.65 22.02
C LYS A 44 -2.03 11.53 20.57
N ILE A 45 -1.98 12.63 19.85
CA ILE A 45 -2.17 12.66 18.40
C ILE A 45 -0.81 12.57 17.74
N ILE A 46 -0.62 11.57 16.88
CA ILE A 46 0.59 11.43 16.08
C ILE A 46 0.26 11.65 14.61
N LEU A 47 1.19 12.28 13.92
CA LEU A 47 1.20 12.25 12.47
C LEU A 47 1.73 10.88 12.06
N ILE A 48 0.90 10.08 11.40
CA ILE A 48 1.26 8.76 10.86
C ILE A 48 2.56 8.90 10.08
N SER A 49 2.69 9.99 9.31
CA SER A 49 3.85 10.21 8.47
C SER A 49 5.15 10.65 9.16
N THR A 50 5.17 10.80 10.48
CA THR A 50 6.42 11.05 11.20
C THR A 50 6.57 10.21 12.45
N GLY A 51 5.49 9.56 12.89
CA GLY A 51 5.33 9.03 14.25
C GLY A 51 5.44 10.11 15.34
N LYS A 52 5.58 11.39 14.96
CA LYS A 52 5.77 12.49 15.90
C LYS A 52 4.42 13.02 16.35
N THR A 53 4.39 13.45 17.61
CA THR A 53 3.24 14.13 18.18
C THR A 53 2.99 15.47 17.49
N ILE A 54 1.73 15.73 17.15
CA ILE A 54 1.31 16.98 16.51
C ILE A 54 0.93 17.99 17.59
N LYS A 55 1.59 19.15 17.59
CA LYS A 55 1.30 20.25 18.54
C LYS A 55 0.15 21.12 18.03
N ASN A 56 -0.49 21.84 18.94
CA ASN A 56 -1.57 22.80 18.66
C ASN A 56 -2.80 22.18 17.96
N VAL A 57 -3.14 20.94 18.30
CA VAL A 57 -4.30 20.24 17.74
C VAL A 57 -5.58 20.72 18.43
N LYS A 58 -6.59 21.06 17.63
CA LYS A 58 -7.94 21.34 18.11
C LYS A 58 -8.68 20.03 18.31
N ILE A 59 -9.29 19.87 19.48
CA ILE A 59 -9.98 18.65 19.90
C ILE A 59 -11.41 19.04 20.27
N LYS A 60 -12.38 18.34 19.70
CA LYS A 60 -13.79 18.60 19.96
C LYS A 60 -14.56 17.30 20.08
N ALA A 61 -14.95 16.97 21.31
CA ALA A 61 -15.97 15.96 21.57
C ALA A 61 -17.34 16.48 21.12
N HIS A 62 -18.22 15.59 20.64
CA HIS A 62 -19.55 15.99 20.18
C HIS A 62 -20.29 16.80 21.27
N ASN A 63 -20.86 17.95 20.87
CA ASN A 63 -21.57 18.91 21.73
C ASN A 63 -20.75 19.46 22.93
N GLN A 64 -19.44 19.32 22.92
CA GLN A 64 -18.55 19.94 23.92
C GLN A 64 -17.78 21.12 23.33
N LYS A 65 -17.20 21.94 24.23
CA LYS A 65 -16.34 23.05 23.84
C LYS A 65 -15.04 22.52 23.20
N GLU A 66 -14.58 23.23 22.17
CA GLU A 66 -13.28 22.96 21.55
C GLU A 66 -12.15 23.25 22.54
N HIS A 67 -11.16 22.36 22.58
CA HIS A 67 -9.93 22.50 23.34
C HIS A 67 -8.73 22.49 22.40
N VAL A 68 -7.67 23.24 22.71
CA VAL A 68 -6.42 23.22 21.94
C VAL A 68 -5.32 22.56 22.75
N SER A 69 -4.88 21.38 22.32
CA SER A 69 -3.70 20.74 22.90
C SER A 69 -2.42 21.34 22.31
N LYS A 70 -1.70 22.12 23.12
CA LYS A 70 -0.41 22.72 22.72
C LYS A 70 0.70 21.69 22.52
N THR A 71 0.63 20.57 23.22
CA THR A 71 1.66 19.51 23.21
C THR A 71 1.32 18.36 22.29
N GLY A 72 0.05 18.22 21.90
CA GLY A 72 -0.50 17.05 21.21
C GLY A 72 -0.89 15.90 22.14
N TYR A 73 -0.76 16.10 23.46
CA TYR A 73 -1.32 15.20 24.47
C TYR A 73 -2.64 15.76 24.98
N PHE A 74 -3.59 14.89 25.30
CA PHE A 74 -4.89 15.29 25.82
C PHE A 74 -5.36 14.34 26.91
N GLU A 75 -6.21 14.87 27.79
CA GLU A 75 -7.05 14.12 28.71
C GLU A 75 -8.43 14.78 28.67
N LEU A 76 -9.47 14.00 28.44
CA LEU A 76 -10.85 14.49 28.36
C LEU A 76 -11.77 13.58 29.16
N LYS A 77 -12.60 14.18 30.02
CA LYS A 77 -13.75 13.51 30.64
C LYS A 77 -14.93 13.59 29.67
N ILE A 78 -15.44 12.45 29.25
CA ILE A 78 -16.41 12.32 28.16
C ILE A 78 -17.68 11.61 28.67
N PRO A 79 -18.89 12.14 28.42
CA PRO A 79 -20.14 11.41 28.64
C PRO A 79 -20.18 10.16 27.76
N VAL A 80 -20.62 9.02 28.31
CA VAL A 80 -20.72 7.75 27.56
C VAL A 80 -21.61 7.83 26.31
N SER A 81 -22.50 8.83 26.24
CA SER A 81 -23.36 9.12 25.07
C SER A 81 -22.65 9.85 23.93
N THR A 82 -21.41 10.30 24.10
CA THR A 82 -20.68 11.07 23.09
C THR A 82 -20.30 10.14 21.94
N PRO A 83 -20.78 10.32 20.69
CA PRO A 83 -20.52 9.39 19.59
C PRO A 83 -19.10 9.42 19.05
N TYR A 84 -18.39 10.55 19.14
CA TYR A 84 -17.02 10.67 18.65
C TYR A 84 -16.29 11.88 19.26
N ILE A 85 -14.97 11.87 19.10
CA ILE A 85 -14.07 13.01 19.34
C ILE A 85 -13.36 13.33 18.03
N ALA A 86 -13.47 14.57 17.56
CA ALA A 86 -12.80 15.04 16.35
C ALA A 86 -11.50 15.77 16.68
N PHE A 87 -10.48 15.56 15.85
CA PHE A 87 -9.16 16.15 15.96
C PHE A 87 -8.84 16.91 14.67
N LYS A 88 -8.62 18.22 14.78
CA LYS A 88 -8.37 19.12 13.65
C LYS A 88 -7.05 19.84 13.82
N HIS A 89 -6.26 19.89 12.76
CA HIS A 89 -5.08 20.74 12.67
C HIS A 89 -4.87 21.13 11.21
N LYS A 90 -4.25 22.30 10.96
CA LYS A 90 -4.06 22.82 9.59
C LYS A 90 -3.24 21.91 8.68
N SER A 91 -2.46 21.00 9.25
CA SER A 91 -1.59 20.09 8.50
C SER A 91 -2.20 18.71 8.24
N ILE A 92 -3.34 18.36 8.85
CA ILE A 92 -3.89 16.99 8.80
C ILE A 92 -5.32 16.94 8.27
N GLU A 93 -5.65 15.83 7.61
CA GLU A 93 -7.03 15.41 7.45
C GLU A 93 -7.68 15.23 8.83
N GLU A 94 -8.97 15.54 8.93
CA GLU A 94 -9.70 15.46 10.19
C GLU A 94 -9.73 14.00 10.69
N ALA A 95 -9.18 13.76 11.88
CA ALA A 95 -9.14 12.44 12.49
C ALA A 95 -10.22 12.30 13.56
N TYR A 96 -10.68 11.06 13.79
CA TYR A 96 -11.78 10.77 14.71
C TYR A 96 -11.44 9.63 15.67
N TYR A 97 -11.79 9.79 16.94
CA TYR A 97 -11.97 8.67 17.87
C TYR A 97 -13.47 8.37 17.94
N GLU A 98 -13.90 7.27 17.36
CA GLU A 98 -15.29 6.83 17.40
C GLU A 98 -15.59 6.10 18.70
N ASN A 99 -16.77 6.39 19.26
CA ASN A 99 -17.17 5.85 20.54
C ASN A 99 -18.06 4.62 20.36
N HIS A 100 -17.47 3.42 20.38
CA HIS A 100 -18.19 2.15 20.28
C HIS A 100 -18.87 1.72 21.61
N SER A 101 -19.48 2.68 22.34
CA SER A 101 -20.20 2.45 23.60
C SER A 101 -19.33 1.90 24.76
N PRO A 102 -18.34 2.66 25.25
CA PRO A 102 -17.52 2.28 26.39
C PRO A 102 -18.36 2.21 27.66
N LYS A 103 -17.97 1.32 28.56
CA LYS A 103 -18.54 1.26 29.92
C LYS A 103 -18.23 2.57 30.65
N GLU A 104 -19.12 3.02 31.53
CA GLU A 104 -18.81 4.13 32.43
C GLU A 104 -17.65 3.77 33.38
N LYS A 105 -17.04 4.80 33.98
CA LYS A 105 -15.93 4.66 34.94
C LYS A 105 -14.72 3.94 34.36
N ARG A 106 -14.40 4.26 33.11
CA ARG A 106 -13.24 3.74 32.39
C ARG A 106 -12.22 4.84 32.16
N ARG A 107 -10.94 4.49 32.23
CA ARG A 107 -9.82 5.31 31.80
C ARG A 107 -9.14 4.62 30.63
N ILE A 108 -9.24 5.24 29.46
CA ILE A 108 -8.80 4.69 28.17
C ILE A 108 -7.58 5.48 27.69
N LYS A 109 -6.48 4.77 27.41
CA LYS A 109 -5.30 5.35 26.77
C LYS A 109 -5.34 5.07 25.29
N VAL A 110 -5.20 6.11 24.47
CA VAL A 110 -5.25 5.99 23.00
C VAL A 110 -4.10 6.71 22.30
N ILE A 111 -3.77 6.24 21.11
CA ILE A 111 -2.97 6.98 20.12
C ILE A 111 -3.93 7.32 18.98
N ILE A 112 -4.05 8.61 18.63
CA ILE A 112 -4.84 9.05 17.48
C ILE A 112 -3.91 9.14 16.28
N ASN A 113 -4.28 8.47 15.19
CA ASN A 113 -3.51 8.39 13.96
C ASN A 113 -4.04 9.43 12.98
N ALA A 114 -3.24 10.45 12.67
CA ALA A 114 -3.60 11.51 11.73
C ALA A 114 -2.69 11.49 10.48
N SER A 115 -3.25 11.77 9.30
CA SER A 115 -2.52 11.86 8.02
C SER A 115 -2.42 13.32 7.57
N ASN A 116 -1.31 13.77 6.97
CA ASN A 116 -1.31 15.10 6.39
C ASN A 116 -2.19 15.17 5.13
N TYR A 117 -2.71 16.36 4.80
CA TYR A 117 -3.34 16.64 3.50
C TYR A 117 -2.42 16.35 2.30
N SER A 118 -1.11 16.32 2.50
CA SER A 118 -0.09 16.26 1.45
C SER A 118 1.01 15.23 1.71
N ASP A 119 0.73 14.15 2.43
CA ASP A 119 1.68 13.04 2.49
C ASP A 119 1.62 12.22 1.19
N GLU A 120 1.86 12.92 0.08
CA GLU A 120 2.24 12.33 -1.20
C GLU A 120 3.70 11.90 -1.07
N ILE A 121 3.90 10.58 -0.98
CA ILE A 121 5.22 10.00 -1.13
C ILE A 121 5.47 9.93 -2.62
N LYS A 122 6.40 10.76 -3.11
CA LYS A 122 6.91 10.63 -4.48
C LYS A 122 7.73 9.35 -4.56
N ILE A 123 7.30 8.39 -5.37
CA ILE A 123 8.07 7.19 -5.65
C ILE A 123 8.42 7.14 -7.13
N SER A 124 9.59 6.59 -7.44
CA SER A 124 9.94 6.26 -8.81
C SER A 124 9.49 4.83 -9.07
N VAL A 125 8.66 4.63 -10.09
CA VAL A 125 8.33 3.30 -10.60
C VAL A 125 9.57 2.80 -11.36
N GLU A 126 10.32 1.92 -10.72
CA GLU A 126 11.64 1.48 -11.17
C GLU A 126 11.58 0.05 -11.70
N LYS A 127 12.16 -0.12 -12.89
CA LYS A 127 12.29 -1.40 -13.60
C LYS A 127 11.02 -2.27 -13.66
N PRO A 128 9.85 -1.74 -14.08
CA PRO A 128 8.89 -2.56 -14.78
C PRO A 128 9.52 -3.29 -15.98
N VAL A 129 9.63 -4.61 -15.88
CA VAL A 129 10.07 -5.52 -16.94
C VAL A 129 8.93 -6.45 -17.29
N ILE A 130 8.61 -6.55 -18.58
CA ILE A 130 7.51 -7.35 -19.10
C ILE A 130 8.06 -8.47 -19.98
N TYR A 131 7.86 -9.71 -19.55
CA TYR A 131 8.12 -10.92 -20.31
C TYR A 131 6.83 -11.39 -20.97
N VAL A 132 6.95 -11.87 -22.20
CA VAL A 132 5.82 -12.38 -22.96
C VAL A 132 6.20 -13.72 -23.57
N TYR A 133 5.38 -14.73 -23.32
CA TYR A 133 5.59 -16.11 -23.72
C TYR A 133 4.39 -16.64 -24.48
N ASN A 134 4.65 -17.45 -25.49
CA ASN A 134 3.65 -18.33 -26.09
C ASN A 134 4.37 -19.55 -26.67
N SER A 135 3.72 -20.72 -26.69
CA SER A 135 4.32 -21.94 -27.26
C SER A 135 4.63 -21.78 -28.74
N ASP A 136 3.70 -21.18 -29.48
CA ASP A 136 3.87 -20.85 -30.89
C ASP A 136 4.04 -19.32 -31.08
N PRO A 137 4.79 -18.87 -32.11
CA PRO A 137 4.92 -17.45 -32.38
C PRO A 137 3.58 -16.76 -32.58
N ILE A 138 3.32 -15.71 -31.80
CA ILE A 138 2.10 -14.89 -31.89
C ILE A 138 2.46 -13.41 -32.01
N ASN A 139 1.75 -12.68 -32.86
CA ASN A 139 1.84 -11.23 -32.90
C ASN A 139 0.92 -10.66 -31.81
N PHE A 140 1.42 -9.69 -31.05
CA PHE A 140 0.66 -9.00 -30.04
C PHE A 140 0.96 -7.50 -30.03
N SER A 141 -0.01 -6.75 -29.52
CA SER A 141 0.07 -5.34 -29.25
C SER A 141 -0.07 -5.12 -27.75
N LEU A 142 0.85 -4.39 -27.14
CA LEU A 142 0.79 -4.01 -25.73
C LEU A 142 0.79 -2.50 -25.63
N GLN A 143 -0.31 -1.91 -25.18
CA GLN A 143 -0.41 -0.49 -24.87
C GLN A 143 -0.22 -0.25 -23.38
N LEU A 144 0.72 0.62 -23.05
CA LEU A 144 1.04 1.04 -21.69
C LEU A 144 0.28 2.33 -21.34
N LYS A 145 -0.38 2.34 -20.18
CA LYS A 145 -0.95 3.56 -19.58
C LYS A 145 -0.40 3.72 -18.16
N THR A 146 0.57 4.61 -18.00
CA THR A 146 1.15 4.92 -16.69
C THR A 146 0.21 5.82 -15.89
N LYS A 147 0.16 5.66 -14.56
CA LYS A 147 -0.52 6.64 -13.68
C LYS A 147 0.36 7.87 -13.40
N GLY A 148 1.67 7.73 -13.54
CA GLY A 148 2.66 8.81 -13.47
C GLY A 148 3.22 9.26 -14.83
N GLU A 149 4.19 10.16 -14.78
CA GLU A 149 4.96 10.62 -15.95
C GLU A 149 5.92 9.53 -16.42
N LEU A 150 5.71 8.99 -17.62
CA LEU A 150 6.62 8.03 -18.24
C LEU A 150 7.99 8.71 -18.49
N THR A 151 9.05 8.17 -17.89
CA THR A 151 10.40 8.73 -18.00
C THR A 151 11.27 7.98 -18.99
N PHE A 152 11.03 6.68 -19.17
CA PHE A 152 11.81 5.86 -20.09
C PHE A 152 11.02 4.64 -20.57
N SER A 153 11.32 4.18 -21.78
CA SER A 153 10.85 2.90 -22.31
C SER A 153 11.88 2.27 -23.23
N TYR A 154 11.97 0.94 -23.20
CA TYR A 154 12.80 0.18 -24.13
C TYR A 154 12.15 -1.16 -24.50
N PRO A 155 11.97 -1.50 -25.79
CA PRO A 155 12.19 -0.64 -26.96
C PRO A 155 11.42 0.67 -26.89
N LYS A 156 11.73 1.63 -27.76
CA LYS A 156 10.99 2.90 -27.77
C LYS A 156 9.51 2.61 -28.09
N LEU A 157 8.60 3.13 -27.26
CA LEU A 157 7.16 3.09 -27.52
C LEU A 157 6.79 3.90 -28.78
N SER A 158 5.71 3.51 -29.44
CA SER A 158 5.07 4.33 -30.47
C SER A 158 4.44 5.59 -29.88
N ASP A 159 3.97 6.51 -30.74
CA ASP A 159 3.23 7.72 -30.35
C ASP A 159 1.91 7.41 -29.61
N THR A 160 1.41 6.17 -29.71
CA THR A 160 0.22 5.67 -29.02
C THR A 160 0.53 4.91 -27.73
N ASN A 161 1.77 4.99 -27.24
CA ASN A 161 2.30 4.24 -26.10
C ASN A 161 2.14 2.73 -26.27
N THR A 162 2.45 2.21 -27.46
CA THR A 162 2.27 0.80 -27.80
C THR A 162 3.56 0.15 -28.29
N TRP A 163 3.77 -1.11 -27.90
CA TRP A 163 4.69 -2.03 -28.56
C TRP A 163 3.90 -3.03 -29.39
N ASN A 164 4.27 -3.17 -30.67
CA ASN A 164 3.80 -4.24 -31.53
C ASN A 164 4.95 -5.22 -31.73
N MET A 165 4.79 -6.43 -31.24
CA MET A 165 5.86 -7.42 -31.20
C MET A 165 5.33 -8.79 -31.60
N LYS A 166 6.26 -9.67 -31.95
CA LYS A 166 6.01 -11.09 -32.15
C LYS A 166 6.76 -11.89 -31.09
N THR A 167 6.10 -12.86 -30.47
CA THR A 167 6.81 -13.81 -29.61
C THR A 167 7.68 -14.74 -30.46
N GLY A 168 8.92 -14.92 -30.02
CA GLY A 168 9.88 -15.88 -30.54
C GLY A 168 10.10 -17.03 -29.56
N LYS A 169 11.13 -17.84 -29.84
CA LYS A 169 11.52 -18.94 -28.95
C LYS A 169 12.05 -18.40 -27.62
N ASN A 170 11.81 -19.15 -26.54
CA ASN A 170 12.35 -18.85 -25.20
C ASN A 170 12.01 -17.45 -24.67
N GLY A 171 10.89 -16.85 -25.09
CA GLY A 171 10.44 -15.53 -24.62
C GLY A 171 11.15 -14.33 -25.25
N ILE A 172 11.94 -14.54 -26.31
CA ILE A 172 12.47 -13.43 -27.12
C ILE A 172 11.32 -12.73 -27.84
N LEU A 173 11.33 -11.41 -27.87
CA LEU A 173 10.33 -10.57 -28.54
C LEU A 173 10.97 -9.94 -29.77
N ILE A 174 10.30 -10.06 -30.91
CA ILE A 174 10.79 -9.58 -32.20
C ILE A 174 9.92 -8.39 -32.61
N SER A 175 10.54 -7.23 -32.82
CA SER A 175 9.84 -6.04 -33.35
C SER A 175 9.57 -6.16 -34.85
N GLU A 176 8.75 -5.25 -35.38
CA GLU A 176 8.41 -5.21 -36.82
C GLU A 176 9.63 -5.08 -37.74
N ASN A 177 10.71 -4.43 -37.27
CA ASN A 177 11.97 -4.31 -38.01
C ASN A 177 12.93 -5.51 -37.81
N GLY A 178 12.50 -6.56 -37.13
CA GLY A 178 13.28 -7.78 -36.90
C GLY A 178 14.30 -7.71 -35.75
N SER A 179 14.31 -6.64 -34.95
CA SER A 179 15.18 -6.56 -33.76
C SER A 179 14.65 -7.46 -32.64
N GLU A 180 15.57 -8.11 -31.93
CA GLU A 180 15.24 -9.04 -30.85
C GLU A 180 15.44 -8.42 -29.48
N TYR A 181 14.50 -8.66 -28.57
CA TYR A 181 14.50 -8.14 -27.21
C TYR A 181 14.15 -9.23 -26.20
N PRO A 182 14.87 -9.34 -25.08
CA PRO A 182 14.58 -10.35 -24.06
C PRO A 182 13.34 -10.03 -23.23
N TYR A 183 12.88 -8.78 -23.23
CA TYR A 183 11.72 -8.26 -22.51
C TYR A 183 11.41 -6.83 -22.97
N LEU A 184 10.24 -6.31 -22.58
CA LEU A 184 9.90 -4.89 -22.66
C LEU A 184 10.18 -4.21 -21.31
N PHE A 185 10.51 -2.93 -21.32
CA PHE A 185 10.91 -2.18 -20.13
C PHE A 185 10.31 -0.78 -20.15
N TRP A 186 9.87 -0.30 -19.00
CA TRP A 186 9.45 1.09 -18.82
C TRP A 186 9.74 1.60 -17.42
N GLU A 187 9.79 2.92 -17.26
CA GLU A 187 9.93 3.61 -15.97
C GLU A 187 9.04 4.85 -15.96
N ALA A 188 8.54 5.20 -14.77
CA ALA A 188 7.76 6.41 -14.58
C ALA A 188 8.03 7.07 -13.22
N LYS A 189 7.84 8.37 -13.15
CA LYS A 189 7.75 9.10 -11.88
C LYS A 189 6.30 9.25 -11.48
N GLN A 190 5.97 8.85 -10.27
CA GLN A 190 4.60 8.86 -9.79
C GLN A 190 4.51 9.33 -8.34
N ASP A 191 3.49 10.14 -8.07
CA ASP A 191 3.14 10.52 -6.71
C ASP A 191 2.14 9.49 -6.16
N PHE A 192 2.44 8.92 -4.98
CA PHE A 192 1.56 7.99 -4.27
C PHE A 192 1.08 8.64 -3.00
N THR A 193 -0.21 8.49 -2.68
CA THR A 193 -0.69 8.94 -1.37
C THR A 193 -0.25 7.94 -0.30
N SER A 194 0.08 8.44 0.89
CA SER A 194 0.39 7.57 2.04
C SER A 194 -0.75 6.61 2.40
N ILE A 195 -1.99 6.93 2.05
CA ILE A 195 -3.15 6.04 2.23
C ILE A 195 -3.06 4.84 1.28
N GLU A 196 -2.66 5.06 0.02
CA GLU A 196 -2.47 3.99 -0.97
C GLU A 196 -1.27 3.10 -0.64
N THR A 197 -0.20 3.65 -0.04
CA THR A 197 0.92 2.83 0.42
C THR A 197 0.56 2.05 1.67
N ASN A 198 -0.13 2.67 2.62
CA ASN A 198 -0.42 2.02 3.89
C ASN A 198 -1.57 0.98 3.78
N SER A 199 -2.59 1.22 2.95
CA SER A 199 -3.82 0.40 2.85
C SER A 199 -3.61 -1.07 2.45
N TYR A 200 -2.42 -1.42 1.96
CA TYR A 200 -2.03 -2.80 1.72
C TYR A 200 -1.01 -3.21 2.77
N ASN A 201 -1.46 -3.68 3.95
CA ASN A 201 -0.60 -4.18 5.03
C ASN A 201 0.68 -4.84 4.50
N SER A 202 1.84 -4.33 4.93
CA SER A 202 3.14 -4.83 4.53
C SER A 202 3.27 -6.34 4.81
N ASN A 203 3.88 -7.05 3.86
CA ASN A 203 3.86 -8.51 3.86
C ASN A 203 4.93 -9.08 4.80
N GLU A 204 6.10 -8.46 4.88
CA GLU A 204 7.18 -8.96 5.74
C GLU A 204 8.24 -7.89 6.05
N ILE A 205 8.94 -8.05 7.18
CA ILE A 205 10.21 -7.39 7.44
C ILE A 205 11.30 -8.46 7.35
N VAL A 206 12.25 -8.28 6.44
CA VAL A 206 13.33 -9.23 6.15
C VAL A 206 14.66 -8.53 6.34
N SER A 207 15.65 -9.20 6.93
CA SER A 207 17.00 -8.63 6.99
C SER A 207 17.61 -8.52 5.60
N GLY A 208 18.40 -7.48 5.31
CA GLY A 208 19.09 -7.30 4.04
C GLY A 208 19.84 -8.56 3.60
N LYS A 209 20.55 -9.21 4.53
CA LYS A 209 21.30 -10.46 4.31
C LYS A 209 20.45 -11.67 3.86
N ASN A 210 19.15 -11.65 4.16
CA ASN A 210 18.21 -12.74 3.85
C ASN A 210 17.30 -12.42 2.67
N LEU A 211 17.48 -11.28 1.98
CA LEU A 211 16.61 -10.90 0.87
C LEU A 211 16.67 -11.86 -0.31
N VAL A 212 17.85 -12.36 -0.67
CA VAL A 212 18.02 -13.29 -1.78
C VAL A 212 17.21 -14.57 -1.55
N PRO A 213 17.43 -15.37 -0.49
CA PRO A 213 16.65 -16.58 -0.26
C PRO A 213 15.16 -16.30 -0.02
N TYR A 214 14.82 -15.13 0.51
CA TYR A 214 13.42 -14.71 0.65
C TYR A 214 12.74 -14.54 -0.72
N PHE A 215 13.33 -13.76 -1.63
CA PHE A 215 12.72 -13.53 -2.95
C PHE A 215 12.76 -14.75 -3.85
N GLU A 216 13.81 -15.59 -3.77
CA GLU A 216 13.82 -16.88 -4.47
C GLU A 216 12.58 -17.70 -4.11
N LYS A 217 12.27 -17.80 -2.81
CA LYS A 217 11.10 -18.52 -2.31
C LYS A 217 9.78 -17.86 -2.72
N GLU A 218 9.61 -16.56 -2.45
CA GLU A 218 8.32 -15.90 -2.66
C GLU A 218 7.99 -15.75 -4.16
N LEU A 219 8.96 -15.41 -5.02
CA LEU A 219 8.73 -15.32 -6.46
C LEU A 219 8.46 -16.69 -7.11
N THR A 220 9.11 -17.75 -6.61
CA THR A 220 8.81 -19.13 -7.06
C THR A 220 7.35 -19.49 -6.76
N LYS A 221 6.83 -19.14 -5.58
CA LYS A 221 5.41 -19.35 -5.25
C LYS A 221 4.46 -18.57 -6.15
N LEU A 222 4.88 -17.38 -6.63
CA LEU A 222 4.10 -16.60 -7.61
C LEU A 222 4.21 -17.17 -9.04
N GLY A 223 5.03 -18.20 -9.24
CA GLY A 223 5.20 -18.89 -10.51
C GLY A 223 6.28 -18.31 -11.40
N PHE A 224 7.19 -17.48 -10.88
CA PHE A 224 8.33 -16.95 -11.64
C PHE A 224 9.30 -18.08 -12.02
N ASN A 225 9.95 -17.96 -13.18
CA ASN A 225 11.01 -18.88 -13.60
C ASN A 225 12.40 -18.38 -13.14
N SER A 226 13.43 -19.21 -13.30
CA SER A 226 14.79 -18.88 -12.83
C SER A 226 15.38 -17.63 -13.45
N LYS A 227 15.07 -17.33 -14.73
CA LYS A 227 15.54 -16.13 -15.41
C LYS A 227 14.90 -14.87 -14.83
N GLU A 228 13.58 -14.87 -14.67
CA GLU A 228 12.84 -13.73 -14.13
C GLU A 228 13.23 -13.46 -12.66
N ILE A 229 13.42 -14.52 -11.86
CA ILE A 229 13.90 -14.41 -10.48
C ILE A 229 15.30 -13.80 -10.44
N ALA A 230 16.22 -14.29 -11.28
CA ALA A 230 17.58 -13.76 -11.35
C ALA A 230 17.59 -12.28 -11.76
N ASP A 231 16.81 -11.90 -12.78
CA ASP A 231 16.72 -10.51 -13.26
C ASP A 231 16.12 -9.57 -12.19
N PHE A 232 15.14 -10.04 -11.39
CA PHE A 232 14.57 -9.31 -10.26
C PHE A 232 15.58 -9.14 -9.12
N ILE A 233 16.18 -10.25 -8.67
CA ILE A 233 17.09 -10.28 -7.52
C ILE A 233 18.33 -9.43 -7.79
N THR A 234 18.95 -9.60 -8.96
CA THR A 234 20.19 -8.89 -9.33
C THR A 234 19.99 -7.38 -9.43
N TYR A 235 18.76 -6.90 -9.63
CA TYR A 235 18.45 -5.48 -9.60
C TYR A 235 18.11 -4.96 -8.19
N TRP A 236 17.19 -5.63 -7.50
CA TRP A 236 16.63 -5.11 -6.25
C TRP A 236 17.48 -5.43 -5.01
N CYS A 237 17.96 -6.67 -4.86
CA CYS A 237 18.64 -7.09 -3.63
C CYS A 237 19.93 -6.31 -3.33
N PRO A 238 20.80 -5.98 -4.31
CA PRO A 238 22.01 -5.20 -4.04
C PRO A 238 21.75 -3.83 -3.39
N LYS A 239 20.60 -3.20 -3.66
CA LYS A 239 20.23 -1.90 -3.09
C LYS A 239 20.01 -1.96 -1.58
N PHE A 240 19.64 -3.13 -1.05
CA PHE A 240 19.18 -3.29 0.33
C PHE A 240 19.97 -4.31 1.15
N ILE A 241 20.99 -4.97 0.56
CA ILE A 241 21.76 -6.05 1.19
C ILE A 241 22.41 -5.64 2.52
N ASN A 242 22.76 -4.37 2.67
CA ASN A 242 23.40 -3.80 3.88
C ASN A 242 22.39 -3.26 4.90
N ALA A 243 21.09 -3.24 4.60
CA ALA A 243 20.08 -2.80 5.56
C ALA A 243 19.88 -3.84 6.66
N GLN A 244 19.72 -3.39 7.91
CA GLN A 244 19.45 -4.28 9.03
C GLN A 244 18.09 -4.97 8.85
N ASN A 245 17.09 -4.17 8.47
CA ASN A 245 15.72 -4.60 8.22
C ASN A 245 15.22 -3.94 6.94
N VAL A 246 14.45 -4.67 6.15
CA VAL A 246 13.83 -4.20 4.92
C VAL A 246 12.37 -4.57 4.99
N GLN A 247 11.50 -3.56 4.98
CA GLN A 247 10.08 -3.78 4.86
C GLN A 247 9.74 -4.02 3.39
N ILE A 248 8.90 -5.02 3.15
CA ILE A 248 8.54 -5.47 1.81
C ILE A 248 7.02 -5.53 1.72
N GLN A 249 6.49 -4.95 0.65
CA GLN A 249 5.07 -4.95 0.37
C GLN A 249 4.85 -5.27 -1.10
N PHE A 250 3.98 -6.26 -1.38
CA PHE A 250 3.66 -6.67 -2.74
C PHE A 250 2.31 -6.09 -3.16
N PHE A 251 2.29 -5.56 -4.38
CA PHE A 251 1.10 -5.30 -5.16
C PHE A 251 1.06 -6.35 -6.24
N ILE A 252 -0.03 -7.11 -6.29
CA ILE A 252 -0.19 -8.22 -7.23
C ILE A 252 -1.45 -8.02 -8.05
N ASP A 253 -1.33 -8.26 -9.35
CA ASP A 253 -2.37 -8.23 -10.37
C ASP A 253 -3.21 -6.94 -10.33
N ASP A 254 -4.47 -7.00 -9.92
CA ASP A 254 -5.39 -5.85 -9.91
C ASP A 254 -4.86 -4.69 -9.05
N ASN A 255 -4.06 -4.98 -8.02
CA ASN A 255 -3.44 -3.94 -7.18
C ASN A 255 -2.35 -3.16 -7.94
N CYS A 256 -1.79 -3.71 -9.02
CA CYS A 256 -0.85 -2.99 -9.89
C CYS A 256 -1.54 -1.93 -10.77
N SER A 257 -2.87 -1.86 -10.79
CA SER A 257 -3.61 -0.77 -11.46
C SER A 257 -3.30 0.62 -10.88
N LEU A 258 -2.83 0.66 -9.62
CA LEU A 258 -2.31 1.88 -8.98
C LEU A 258 -1.03 2.40 -9.64
N ILE A 259 -0.25 1.53 -10.30
CA ILE A 259 1.02 1.86 -10.94
C ILE A 259 0.80 2.20 -12.43
N GLY A 260 -0.02 1.39 -13.10
CA GLY A 260 -0.32 1.55 -14.51
C GLY A 260 -1.16 0.40 -15.04
N GLU A 261 -1.65 0.55 -16.26
CA GLU A 261 -2.49 -0.44 -16.95
C GLU A 261 -1.78 -0.94 -18.21
N LEU A 262 -1.91 -2.24 -18.47
CA LEU A 262 -1.47 -2.89 -19.69
C LEU A 262 -2.69 -3.34 -20.49
N ASN A 263 -2.86 -2.80 -21.68
CA ASN A 263 -3.90 -3.26 -22.61
C ASN A 263 -3.23 -4.13 -23.67
N ILE A 264 -3.49 -5.43 -23.64
CA ILE A 264 -2.79 -6.43 -24.47
C ILE A 264 -3.78 -7.08 -25.43
N ILE A 265 -3.43 -7.11 -26.71
CA ILE A 265 -4.23 -7.70 -27.80
C ILE A 265 -3.35 -8.68 -28.58
N PRO A 266 -3.74 -9.95 -28.77
CA PRO A 266 -4.93 -10.59 -28.17
C PRO A 266 -4.85 -10.61 -26.64
N LYS A 267 -5.97 -10.91 -25.97
CA LYS A 267 -5.96 -11.01 -24.50
C LYS A 267 -5.07 -12.21 -24.10
N PRO A 268 -4.13 -12.05 -23.15
CA PRO A 268 -3.37 -13.17 -22.61
C PRO A 268 -4.29 -14.19 -21.95
N ASP A 269 -3.96 -15.47 -22.12
CA ASP A 269 -4.55 -16.56 -21.35
C ASP A 269 -4.20 -16.39 -19.88
N ASN A 270 -2.96 -15.97 -19.62
CA ASN A 270 -2.40 -15.79 -18.28
C ASN A 270 -1.66 -14.45 -18.17
N LEU A 271 -1.97 -13.68 -17.12
CA LEU A 271 -1.28 -12.43 -16.80
C LEU A 271 -0.92 -12.43 -15.32
N ARG A 272 0.36 -12.20 -15.01
CA ARG A 272 0.86 -11.94 -13.65
C ARG A 272 1.52 -10.58 -13.62
N ARG A 273 1.14 -9.74 -12.66
CA ARG A 273 1.84 -8.47 -12.39
C ARG A 273 2.27 -8.44 -10.94
N VAL A 274 3.55 -8.15 -10.70
CA VAL A 274 4.10 -8.08 -9.33
C VAL A 274 4.92 -6.81 -9.18
N PHE A 275 4.44 -5.91 -8.34
CA PHE A 275 5.16 -4.70 -8.00
C PHE A 275 5.54 -4.73 -6.51
N VAL A 276 6.78 -4.39 -6.18
CA VAL A 276 7.26 -4.49 -4.80
C VAL A 276 7.71 -3.12 -4.29
N LEU A 277 7.13 -2.68 -3.18
CA LEU A 277 7.67 -1.54 -2.43
C LEU A 277 8.68 -2.04 -1.40
N PHE A 278 9.80 -1.33 -1.35
CA PHE A 278 10.90 -1.60 -0.44
C PHE A 278 11.13 -0.40 0.45
N GLN A 279 11.38 -0.67 1.72
CA GLN A 279 11.86 0.36 2.63
C GLN A 279 12.99 -0.17 3.50
N ALA A 280 14.14 0.50 3.43
CA ALA A 280 15.28 0.20 4.28
C ALA A 280 15.11 0.79 5.68
N ASN A 281 15.38 -0.03 6.69
CA ASN A 281 15.44 0.32 8.11
C ASN A 281 14.20 1.13 8.57
N PRO A 282 12.97 0.60 8.38
CA PRO A 282 11.77 1.28 8.83
C PRO A 282 11.83 1.51 10.35
N LYS A 283 11.33 2.66 10.82
CA LYS A 283 11.05 2.83 12.25
C LYS A 283 9.90 1.91 12.61
N ILE A 284 10.13 1.00 13.55
CA ILE A 284 9.14 0.01 13.99
C ILE A 284 7.87 0.74 14.45
N ILE A 285 6.78 0.57 13.71
CA ILE A 285 5.44 0.99 14.12
C ILE A 285 4.77 -0.23 14.76
N SER A 286 4.35 -0.10 16.01
CA SER A 286 3.53 -1.12 16.67
C SER A 286 2.24 -1.36 15.88
N GLY A 287 1.88 -2.63 15.62
CA GLY A 287 0.67 -2.99 14.87
C GLY A 287 0.91 -3.64 13.50
N PHE A 288 2.15 -3.98 13.15
CA PHE A 288 2.46 -4.77 11.95
C PHE A 288 1.71 -6.10 11.94
N THR A 289 0.87 -6.30 10.92
CA THR A 289 0.19 -7.58 10.68
C THR A 289 0.81 -8.22 9.46
N LYS A 290 1.58 -9.29 9.67
CA LYS A 290 2.15 -10.08 8.58
C LYS A 290 1.04 -10.63 7.69
N LYS A 291 1.02 -10.24 6.42
CA LYS A 291 0.13 -10.85 5.42
C LYS A 291 0.90 -11.92 4.65
N THR A 292 0.37 -13.14 4.65
CA THR A 292 0.93 -14.24 3.84
C THR A 292 0.48 -14.08 2.39
N LEU A 293 1.41 -14.23 1.45
CA LEU A 293 1.10 -14.30 0.02
C LEU A 293 0.34 -15.61 -0.26
N ASN A 294 -0.95 -15.49 -0.58
CA ASN A 294 -1.86 -16.62 -0.86
C ASN A 294 -2.31 -16.61 -2.34
N GLU A 295 -1.51 -16.04 -3.22
CA GLU A 295 -1.82 -15.96 -4.64
C GLU A 295 -1.68 -17.33 -5.31
N LYS A 296 -2.53 -17.61 -6.28
CA LYS A 296 -2.37 -18.79 -7.13
C LYS A 296 -1.06 -18.70 -7.90
N VAL A 297 -0.35 -19.82 -8.04
CA VAL A 297 0.82 -19.90 -8.92
C VAL A 297 0.41 -19.50 -10.34
N LEU A 298 1.24 -18.70 -11.04
CA LEU A 298 1.01 -18.39 -12.45
C LEU A 298 1.00 -19.67 -13.30
N ASP A 299 -0.08 -19.89 -14.04
CA ASP A 299 -0.12 -20.85 -15.14
C ASP A 299 0.66 -20.29 -16.34
N ARG A 300 1.50 -21.13 -16.94
CA ARG A 300 2.38 -20.76 -18.07
C ARG A 300 1.96 -21.39 -19.39
N THR A 301 0.76 -21.97 -19.43
CA THR A 301 0.18 -22.48 -20.67
C THR A 301 -0.41 -21.33 -21.51
N GLY A 302 -0.36 -21.48 -22.84
CA GLY A 302 -0.88 -20.47 -23.77
C GLY A 302 -0.12 -19.14 -23.73
N PHE A 303 -0.80 -18.09 -24.18
CA PHE A 303 -0.26 -16.74 -24.27
C PHE A 303 -0.15 -16.13 -22.86
N THR A 304 1.07 -16.07 -22.34
CA THR A 304 1.36 -15.70 -20.95
C THR A 304 2.20 -14.43 -20.88
N VAL A 305 1.80 -13.50 -20.01
CA VAL A 305 2.52 -12.25 -19.74
C VAL A 305 2.87 -12.17 -18.26
N LEU A 306 4.12 -11.82 -17.97
CA LEU A 306 4.59 -11.55 -16.60
C LEU A 306 5.27 -10.19 -16.56
N GLU A 307 4.77 -9.30 -15.72
CA GLU A 307 5.41 -8.04 -15.39
C GLU A 307 5.90 -8.06 -13.95
N TRP A 308 7.13 -7.58 -13.72
CA TRP A 308 7.56 -7.22 -12.37
C TRP A 308 8.21 -5.85 -12.33
N GLY A 309 8.12 -5.17 -11.20
CA GLY A 309 8.76 -3.88 -10.95
C GLY A 309 8.83 -3.58 -9.45
N GLY A 310 9.28 -2.38 -9.09
CA GLY A 310 9.21 -1.94 -7.71
C GLY A 310 9.58 -0.48 -7.50
N SER A 311 9.61 -0.06 -6.23
CA SER A 311 10.08 1.25 -5.83
C SER A 311 10.77 1.19 -4.48
N GLU A 312 11.82 2.00 -4.30
CA GLU A 312 12.32 2.33 -2.97
C GLU A 312 11.51 3.49 -2.38
N VAL A 313 10.88 3.24 -1.23
CA VAL A 313 10.23 4.27 -0.44
C VAL A 313 11.26 4.90 0.49
N LYS A 314 11.71 6.12 0.15
CA LYS A 314 12.69 6.89 0.93
C LYS A 314 12.10 7.62 2.14
N SER A 315 10.93 7.18 2.58
CA SER A 315 10.28 7.71 3.78
C SER A 315 10.86 7.06 5.04
N ASN A 316 10.77 7.74 6.18
CA ASN A 316 11.24 7.24 7.48
C ASN A 316 10.16 6.46 8.27
N LEU A 317 9.07 6.09 7.61
CA LEU A 317 7.87 5.49 8.20
C LEU A 317 7.60 4.18 7.51
N GLY A 318 7.32 3.15 8.27
CA GLY A 318 6.99 1.85 7.72
C GLY A 318 6.03 1.91 6.53
N LEU A 319 6.23 0.99 5.57
CA LEU A 319 5.30 0.71 4.47
C LEU A 319 3.90 0.30 4.94
#